data_AF-A0A8H2DTG4-F1
#
_entry.id   AF-A0A8H2DTG4-F1
#
_cell.length_a   1.000
_cell.length_b   1.000
_cell.length_c   1.000
_cell.angle_alpha   90.00
_cell.angle_beta   90.00
_cell.angle_gamma   90.00
#
_symmetry.space_group_name_H-M   'P 1'
#
loop_
_entity.id
_entity.type
_entity.pdbx_description
1 polymer ?
#
loop_
_entity_poly.entity_id
_entity_poly.type
_entity_poly.pdbx_seq_one_letter_code
_entity_poly.pdbx_strand_id
1 'polypeptide(L)'
;MTRSDDMHHMHQVPSSKRGHGGEVLDKRKTFLLRRRRGFLNVVNGTPYDWIVTSTTQHKMKSWDTQWQPNGKYLRIPKKGGSSRIYIEWGSGSHPGGDVGIHMEGTDYRFMLHAWSNRGFYIWAEFQTFSVQGYSQGANDQTGLNVNWIHDGDVAFILSGENPGNFFPSNGPIAWMQASLGLIGNRPLRKLCIPGSHDSGMAIKNGSGTIGATSDNSLTQWQNIHGQLVAGARYFDVRPCIGKGNNGNSNEMMCGHYSNTNNSTIKWQGVSGEYIQDVINSVNRFLVDEGNRELVIINLSHAYNTNHEWYRDFTPEEWERVLDMFTNPETGLKNLWKMPKGVPGRDPATAIIWDTPLKDFITGGPAVVIISEDFRITSDSRFSGQGIFNRSQYDVRNEYSNSDKNDHIMRDQFTKMLKHGFTTDRLFLLSWTYSLQGAGNLIQNLRKKADDVNRSLYTTLPPKCNPQTFPNIIYVDSFGGWRKGERDNGHNSDQGHYSWQGRNMASLAMAINWITSWNDGPGADNTGNTLQAQWDSLRNEMKNVENSMGTFGGSTNQPEYVQLVQSKQNLQSRMDEIRAQERSHYGIE
;
A
#
# COMPACT_ATOMS: atom_id res chain seq x y z
N MET A 1 73.11 -43.35 -15.08
CA MET A 1 74.24 -42.41 -14.85
C MET A 1 73.70 -41.32 -13.93
N THR A 2 73.90 -41.40 -12.61
CA THR A 2 75.08 -40.85 -11.88
C THR A 2 75.36 -39.42 -12.34
N ARG A 3 75.48 -38.40 -11.51
CA ARG A 3 75.82 -38.27 -10.08
C ARG A 3 75.74 -36.75 -9.78
N SER A 4 75.20 -36.34 -8.63
CA SER A 4 75.93 -35.70 -7.51
C SER A 4 76.74 -34.45 -7.85
N ASP A 5 76.88 -33.41 -7.05
CA ASP A 5 76.34 -32.89 -5.79
C ASP A 5 77.11 -31.53 -5.65
N ASP A 6 76.64 -30.52 -4.92
CA ASP A 6 77.17 -30.11 -3.60
C ASP A 6 77.20 -28.56 -3.62
N MET A 7 77.02 -27.78 -2.55
CA MET A 7 76.66 -28.00 -1.15
C MET A 7 76.36 -26.61 -0.56
N HIS A 8 75.38 -26.50 0.34
CA HIS A 8 75.67 -26.12 1.72
C HIS A 8 74.45 -26.33 2.64
N HIS A 9 74.63 -27.27 3.57
CA HIS A 9 73.79 -27.57 4.72
C HIS A 9 74.32 -26.85 5.97
N MET A 10 73.41 -26.42 6.85
CA MET A 10 73.45 -26.87 8.26
C MET A 10 72.08 -26.74 8.96
N HIS A 11 71.71 -27.86 9.59
CA HIS A 11 70.63 -28.14 10.55
C HIS A 11 70.82 -27.38 11.89
N GLN A 12 69.93 -27.30 12.90
CA GLN A 12 68.83 -28.17 13.35
C GLN A 12 67.95 -27.44 14.41
N VAL A 13 66.84 -28.10 14.74
CA VAL A 13 65.67 -27.75 15.59
C VAL A 13 66.00 -27.59 17.10
N PRO A 14 65.12 -26.92 17.88
CA PRO A 14 64.53 -27.63 19.02
C PRO A 14 63.00 -27.50 19.18
N SER A 15 62.50 -28.48 19.93
CA SER A 15 61.13 -28.95 20.14
C SER A 15 60.19 -28.07 20.98
N SER A 16 58.90 -28.19 20.64
CA SER A 16 57.70 -28.22 21.53
C SER A 16 57.62 -27.28 22.75
N LYS A 17 56.68 -26.32 22.70
CA LYS A 17 55.76 -26.02 23.81
C LYS A 17 54.37 -25.69 23.27
N ARG A 18 53.35 -26.32 23.87
CA ARG A 18 51.92 -26.05 23.67
C ARG A 18 51.60 -24.62 24.08
N GLY A 19 50.78 -23.93 23.29
CA GLY A 19 50.16 -22.65 23.63
C GLY A 19 49.01 -22.36 22.67
N HIS A 20 47.81 -22.16 23.21
CA HIS A 20 46.55 -21.95 22.51
C HIS A 20 46.57 -20.85 21.46
N GLY A 21 45.88 -21.06 20.32
CA GLY A 21 45.74 -20.05 19.27
C GLY A 21 44.69 -20.40 18.21
N GLY A 22 43.43 -20.21 18.58
CA GLY A 22 42.26 -19.83 17.77
C GLY A 22 42.16 -20.25 16.29
N GLU A 23 41.15 -21.08 16.01
CA GLU A 23 40.53 -21.24 14.69
C GLU A 23 40.25 -19.89 14.03
N VAL A 24 40.92 -19.63 12.90
CA VAL A 24 40.38 -18.72 11.88
C VAL A 24 39.30 -19.50 11.13
N LEU A 25 38.13 -19.62 11.77
CA LEU A 25 36.91 -20.11 11.16
C LEU A 25 36.52 -19.12 10.04
N ASP A 26 36.56 -19.62 8.82
CA ASP A 26 36.14 -18.97 7.59
C ASP A 26 34.76 -18.27 7.77
N LYS A 27 34.79 -16.95 8.00
CA LYS A 27 33.60 -16.11 8.22
C LYS A 27 32.60 -16.17 7.05
N ARG A 28 32.98 -16.68 5.87
CA ARG A 28 32.05 -16.89 4.75
C ARG A 28 31.22 -18.16 4.90
N LYS A 29 31.75 -19.22 5.53
CA LYS A 29 30.99 -20.45 5.81
C LYS A 29 30.05 -20.31 7.01
N THR A 30 30.41 -19.51 8.01
CA THR A 30 29.56 -19.27 9.19
C THR A 30 28.36 -18.37 8.90
N PHE A 31 28.41 -17.53 7.84
CA PHE A 31 27.29 -16.65 7.44
C PHE A 31 26.15 -17.41 6.73
N LEU A 32 26.42 -18.59 6.17
CA LEU A 32 25.43 -19.45 5.52
C LEU A 32 24.59 -20.29 6.50
N LEU A 33 24.93 -20.30 7.78
CA LEU A 33 24.40 -21.25 8.77
C LEU A 33 23.42 -20.67 9.81
N ARG A 34 22.93 -19.42 9.65
CA ARG A 34 22.03 -18.79 10.64
C ARG A 34 20.74 -18.13 10.11
N ARG A 35 20.20 -18.56 8.96
CA ARG A 35 18.96 -17.98 8.40
C ARG A 35 17.93 -19.04 8.00
N ARG A 36 17.12 -19.54 8.93
CA ARG A 36 16.30 -20.75 8.68
C ARG A 36 14.86 -20.70 9.17
N ARG A 37 14.31 -19.54 9.49
CA ARG A 37 12.89 -19.43 9.83
C ARG A 37 12.27 -18.14 9.35
N GLY A 38 10.94 -18.11 9.29
CA GLY A 38 10.12 -17.02 8.79
C GLY A 38 8.66 -17.48 8.67
N PHE A 39 7.83 -16.67 8.02
CA PHE A 39 6.40 -16.94 7.88
C PHE A 39 5.94 -16.78 6.43
N LEU A 40 5.00 -17.63 6.04
CA LEU A 40 4.22 -17.48 4.82
C LEU A 40 2.79 -17.10 5.20
N ASN A 41 2.40 -15.89 4.82
CA ASN A 41 1.02 -15.43 4.88
C ASN A 41 0.27 -15.93 3.64
N VAL A 42 -0.86 -16.56 3.85
CA VAL A 42 -1.71 -17.14 2.81
C VAL A 42 -3.04 -16.39 2.84
N VAL A 43 -3.47 -15.84 1.71
CA VAL A 43 -4.69 -15.02 1.63
C VAL A 43 -5.60 -15.51 0.52
N ASN A 44 -6.80 -15.95 0.90
CA ASN A 44 -7.83 -16.40 -0.01
C ASN A 44 -8.78 -15.25 -0.37
N GLY A 45 -8.49 -14.61 -1.50
CA GLY A 45 -9.37 -13.66 -2.17
C GLY A 45 -10.18 -14.31 -3.29
N THR A 46 -10.51 -15.60 -3.24
CA THR A 46 -11.30 -16.33 -4.26
C THR A 46 -12.65 -16.81 -3.71
N PRO A 47 -13.66 -17.11 -4.56
CA PRO A 47 -15.01 -17.43 -4.08
C PRO A 47 -15.14 -18.86 -3.54
N TYR A 48 -14.02 -19.57 -3.44
CA TYR A 48 -13.94 -20.97 -3.07
C TYR A 48 -13.20 -21.13 -1.75
N ASP A 49 -13.70 -22.01 -0.89
CA ASP A 49 -12.94 -22.42 0.29
C ASP A 49 -11.71 -23.22 -0.16
N TRP A 50 -10.55 -22.91 0.41
CA TRP A 50 -9.32 -23.63 0.12
C TRP A 50 -9.15 -24.75 1.13
N ILE A 51 -9.11 -25.98 0.65
CA ILE A 51 -8.97 -27.19 1.45
C ILE A 51 -7.59 -27.75 1.20
N VAL A 52 -6.78 -27.85 2.27
CA VAL A 52 -5.53 -28.60 2.16
C VAL A 52 -5.86 -30.08 1.92
N THR A 53 -5.25 -30.67 0.89
CA THR A 53 -5.48 -32.07 0.51
C THR A 53 -4.27 -32.97 0.79
N SER A 54 -3.08 -32.38 0.85
CA SER A 54 -1.84 -33.11 1.08
C SER A 54 -0.80 -32.19 1.69
N THR A 55 0.13 -32.76 2.45
CA THR A 55 1.36 -32.09 2.88
C THR A 55 2.51 -33.08 2.81
N THR A 56 3.69 -32.61 2.44
CA THR A 56 4.94 -33.35 2.52
C THR A 56 5.96 -32.54 3.31
N GLN A 57 6.84 -33.23 4.02
CA GLN A 57 7.98 -32.59 4.69
C GLN A 57 9.20 -33.49 4.61
N HIS A 58 10.31 -32.93 4.13
CA HIS A 58 11.62 -33.55 4.09
C HIS A 58 12.62 -32.67 4.83
N LYS A 59 13.11 -33.14 5.99
CA LYS A 59 14.14 -32.45 6.80
C LYS A 59 13.83 -30.98 7.14
N MET A 60 12.58 -30.53 7.09
CA MET A 60 12.18 -29.29 7.72
C MET A 60 11.94 -29.53 9.21
N LYS A 61 12.11 -28.49 10.02
CA LYS A 61 11.75 -28.52 11.44
C LYS A 61 10.29 -28.15 11.66
N SER A 62 9.72 -27.31 10.79
CA SER A 62 8.31 -26.94 10.83
C SER A 62 7.81 -26.58 9.43
N TRP A 63 6.78 -27.27 8.97
CA TRP A 63 6.01 -27.02 7.76
C TRP A 63 4.67 -27.78 7.80
N ASP A 64 4.71 -29.10 7.81
CA ASP A 64 3.54 -29.99 7.69
C ASP A 64 2.46 -29.78 8.75
N THR A 65 2.87 -29.73 10.02
CA THR A 65 1.98 -29.58 11.19
C THR A 65 1.20 -28.27 11.18
N GLN A 66 1.71 -27.22 10.50
CA GLN A 66 1.02 -25.94 10.37
C GLN A 66 -0.18 -26.02 9.42
N TRP A 67 -0.12 -26.92 8.44
CA TRP A 67 -1.19 -27.19 7.48
C TRP A 67 -2.17 -28.27 7.97
N GLN A 68 -1.85 -28.93 9.07
CA GLN A 68 -2.69 -29.93 9.74
C GLN A 68 -2.84 -29.65 11.24
N PRO A 69 -3.36 -28.48 11.64
CA PRO A 69 -3.53 -28.18 13.06
C PRO A 69 -4.44 -29.24 13.71
N ASN A 70 -3.97 -29.83 14.82
CA ASN A 70 -4.66 -30.91 15.54
C ASN A 70 -4.94 -32.16 14.69
N GLY A 71 -4.09 -32.44 13.70
CA GLY A 71 -4.22 -33.62 12.84
C GLY A 71 -5.33 -33.52 11.78
N LYS A 72 -5.91 -32.33 11.59
CA LYS A 72 -6.92 -32.07 10.55
C LYS A 72 -6.37 -31.09 9.53
N TYR A 73 -6.57 -31.39 8.25
CA TYR A 73 -6.21 -30.48 7.18
C TYR A 73 -6.85 -29.10 7.37
N LEU A 74 -6.03 -28.07 7.23
CA LEU A 74 -6.44 -26.69 7.32
C LEU A 74 -7.44 -26.35 6.21
N ARG A 75 -8.49 -25.62 6.57
CA ARG A 75 -9.42 -24.96 5.65
C ARG A 75 -9.18 -23.46 5.75
N ILE A 76 -8.88 -22.81 4.62
CA ILE A 76 -8.74 -21.36 4.53
C ILE A 76 -10.01 -20.83 3.87
N PRO A 77 -10.92 -20.19 4.63
CA PRO A 77 -12.22 -19.80 4.12
C PRO A 77 -12.13 -18.87 2.91
N LYS A 78 -13.10 -18.95 2.01
CA LYS A 78 -13.41 -17.85 1.07
C LYS A 78 -13.74 -16.57 1.83
N LYS A 79 -13.91 -15.44 1.13
CA LYS A 79 -14.24 -14.14 1.77
C LYS A 79 -13.14 -13.60 2.69
N GLY A 80 -11.88 -13.69 2.25
CA GLY A 80 -10.76 -13.09 2.97
C GLY A 80 -10.22 -13.95 4.11
N GLY A 81 -10.52 -15.26 4.10
CA GLY A 81 -9.83 -16.20 4.95
C GLY A 81 -8.32 -16.11 4.72
N SER A 82 -7.57 -16.14 5.80
CA SER A 82 -6.12 -16.06 5.73
C SER A 82 -5.49 -16.92 6.81
N SER A 83 -4.22 -17.25 6.62
CA SER A 83 -3.44 -18.06 7.57
C SER A 83 -1.99 -17.64 7.55
N ARG A 84 -1.36 -17.64 8.73
CA ARG A 84 0.06 -17.34 8.90
C ARG A 84 0.80 -18.63 9.23
N ILE A 85 1.53 -19.14 8.26
CA ILE A 85 2.20 -20.44 8.32
C ILE A 85 3.64 -20.23 8.75
N TYR A 86 4.04 -20.83 9.88
CA TYR A 86 5.44 -20.81 10.31
C TYR A 86 6.26 -21.79 9.45
N ILE A 87 7.44 -21.35 9.02
CA ILE A 87 8.37 -22.15 8.24
C ILE A 87 9.69 -22.18 8.99
N GLU A 88 10.17 -23.38 9.32
CA GLU A 88 11.52 -23.58 9.83
C GLU A 88 12.26 -24.66 9.06
N TRP A 89 13.31 -24.25 8.36
CA TRP A 89 14.18 -25.12 7.60
C TRP A 89 15.10 -25.91 8.54
N GLY A 90 15.19 -27.22 8.35
CA GLY A 90 16.10 -28.05 9.15
C GLY A 90 17.53 -28.07 8.63
N SER A 91 18.31 -29.03 9.11
CA SER A 91 19.69 -29.26 8.70
C SER A 91 19.76 -30.44 7.72
N GLY A 92 20.46 -30.26 6.61
CA GLY A 92 20.72 -31.32 5.64
C GLY A 92 20.77 -30.82 4.21
N SER A 93 21.04 -31.73 3.28
CA SER A 93 20.89 -31.48 1.85
C SER A 93 19.39 -31.41 1.52
N HIS A 94 19.00 -30.30 0.87
CA HIS A 94 17.68 -30.02 0.32
C HIS A 94 16.48 -30.19 1.27
N PRO A 95 16.46 -29.63 2.50
CA PRO A 95 15.21 -29.56 3.27
C PRO A 95 14.12 -28.82 2.47
N GLY A 96 12.90 -29.33 2.55
CA GLY A 96 11.74 -28.74 1.91
C GLY A 96 10.45 -29.51 2.14
N GLY A 97 9.36 -29.00 1.58
CA GLY A 97 8.03 -29.55 1.73
C GLY A 97 7.04 -28.89 0.78
N ASP A 98 5.94 -29.60 0.55
CA ASP A 98 4.88 -29.18 -0.35
C ASP A 98 3.54 -29.20 0.40
N VAL A 99 2.59 -28.39 -0.07
CA VAL A 99 1.20 -28.47 0.35
C VAL A 99 0.31 -28.40 -0.89
N GLY A 100 -0.58 -29.38 -1.03
CA GLY A 100 -1.61 -29.40 -2.06
C GLY A 100 -2.87 -28.74 -1.55
N ILE A 101 -3.43 -27.82 -2.34
CA ILE A 101 -4.65 -27.07 -2.00
C ILE A 101 -5.67 -27.26 -3.12
N HIS A 102 -6.90 -27.56 -2.71
CA HIS A 102 -8.06 -27.71 -3.57
C HIS A 102 -9.08 -26.61 -3.28
N MET A 103 -9.66 -26.02 -4.32
CA MET A 103 -10.76 -25.07 -4.21
C MET A 103 -12.11 -25.82 -4.22
N GLU A 104 -12.80 -25.83 -3.08
CA GLU A 104 -14.03 -26.60 -2.89
C GLU A 104 -15.10 -26.26 -3.94
N GLY A 105 -15.72 -27.30 -4.51
CA GLY A 105 -16.78 -27.16 -5.52
C GLY A 105 -16.28 -26.98 -6.96
N THR A 106 -14.96 -27.09 -7.20
CA THR A 106 -14.35 -26.98 -8.53
C THR A 106 -13.41 -28.17 -8.78
N ASP A 107 -12.64 -28.15 -9.87
CA ASP A 107 -11.45 -28.99 -10.07
C ASP A 107 -10.14 -28.20 -9.90
N TYR A 108 -10.21 -26.93 -9.46
CA TYR A 108 -9.06 -26.06 -9.31
C TYR A 108 -8.16 -26.53 -8.17
N ARG A 109 -6.87 -26.68 -8.50
CA ARG A 109 -5.82 -27.15 -7.60
C ARG A 109 -4.53 -26.38 -7.84
N PHE A 110 -3.87 -26.04 -6.75
CA PHE A 110 -2.52 -25.48 -6.78
C PHE A 110 -1.70 -26.06 -5.63
N MET A 111 -0.38 -26.01 -5.78
CA MET A 111 0.58 -26.41 -4.76
C MET A 111 1.41 -25.21 -4.32
N LEU A 112 1.70 -25.15 -3.03
CA LEU A 112 2.74 -24.27 -2.51
C LEU A 112 3.94 -25.13 -2.11
N HIS A 113 5.09 -24.72 -2.56
CA HIS A 113 6.34 -25.43 -2.35
C HIS A 113 7.28 -24.56 -1.53
N ALA A 114 7.97 -25.18 -0.58
CA ALA A 114 9.05 -24.55 0.16
C ALA A 114 10.27 -25.48 0.09
N TRP A 115 11.24 -25.19 -0.78
CA TRP A 115 12.46 -26.01 -0.90
C TRP A 115 13.74 -25.19 -0.80
N SER A 116 14.81 -25.86 -0.39
CA SER A 116 16.15 -25.29 -0.39
C SER A 116 17.02 -25.88 -1.50
N ASN A 117 17.59 -25.01 -2.34
CA ASN A 117 18.51 -25.38 -3.40
C ASN A 117 19.51 -24.24 -3.69
N ARG A 118 20.68 -24.24 -3.04
CA ARG A 118 21.63 -23.10 -3.05
C ARG A 118 21.04 -21.78 -2.51
N GLY A 119 19.92 -21.88 -1.79
CA GLY A 119 19.11 -20.80 -1.22
C GLY A 119 17.82 -21.38 -0.62
N PHE A 120 16.88 -20.53 -0.22
CA PHE A 120 15.54 -20.91 0.26
C PHE A 120 14.50 -20.27 -0.66
N TYR A 121 13.55 -21.07 -1.13
CA TYR A 121 12.61 -20.67 -2.16
C TYR A 121 11.21 -21.10 -1.78
N ILE A 122 10.25 -20.22 -2.04
CA ILE A 122 8.83 -20.50 -1.96
C ILE A 122 8.23 -20.14 -3.30
N TRP A 123 7.47 -21.07 -3.89
CA TRP A 123 6.74 -20.81 -5.12
C TRP A 123 5.37 -21.48 -5.12
N ALA A 124 4.50 -20.99 -5.98
CA ALA A 124 3.21 -21.60 -6.26
C ALA A 124 3.19 -22.24 -7.66
N GLU A 125 2.69 -23.46 -7.73
CA GLU A 125 2.40 -24.19 -8.97
C GLU A 125 0.88 -24.31 -9.13
N PHE A 126 0.34 -23.79 -10.23
CA PHE A 126 -1.09 -23.95 -10.55
C PHE A 126 -1.28 -25.21 -11.39
N GLN A 127 -1.98 -26.22 -10.87
CA GLN A 127 -1.94 -27.58 -11.43
C GLN A 127 -3.02 -27.83 -12.48
N THR A 128 -4.21 -27.28 -12.27
CA THR A 128 -5.39 -27.51 -13.13
C THR A 128 -5.87 -26.24 -13.82
N PHE A 129 -5.19 -25.12 -13.59
CA PHE A 129 -5.51 -23.83 -14.19
C PHE A 129 -4.26 -22.99 -14.41
N SER A 130 -4.35 -21.99 -15.28
CA SER A 130 -3.40 -20.90 -15.38
C SER A 130 -3.94 -19.65 -14.68
N VAL A 131 -3.05 -18.75 -14.29
CA VAL A 131 -3.41 -17.41 -13.82
C VAL A 131 -2.69 -16.37 -14.66
N GLN A 132 -3.05 -15.09 -14.53
CA GLN A 132 -2.38 -14.06 -15.30
C GLN A 132 -0.87 -14.06 -15.02
N GLY A 133 -0.08 -14.24 -16.10
CA GLY A 133 1.38 -14.26 -16.06
C GLY A 133 2.02 -15.63 -15.78
N TYR A 134 1.24 -16.65 -15.44
CA TYR A 134 1.77 -17.98 -15.06
C TYR A 134 0.95 -19.13 -15.66
N SER A 135 1.62 -20.01 -16.40
CA SER A 135 1.00 -21.17 -17.04
C SER A 135 0.68 -22.28 -16.04
N GLN A 136 -0.28 -23.13 -16.41
CA GLN A 136 -0.53 -24.39 -15.70
C GLN A 136 0.72 -25.29 -15.70
N GLY A 137 0.98 -25.96 -14.58
CA GLY A 137 2.10 -26.90 -14.41
C GLY A 137 3.48 -26.25 -14.40
N ALA A 138 3.56 -24.95 -14.12
CA ALA A 138 4.82 -24.23 -14.07
C ALA A 138 5.71 -24.73 -12.90
N ASN A 139 7.00 -24.93 -13.17
CA ASN A 139 7.97 -25.48 -12.22
C ASN A 139 8.64 -24.40 -11.35
N ASP A 140 9.68 -24.75 -10.60
CA ASP A 140 10.45 -23.84 -9.73
C ASP A 140 11.11 -22.64 -10.44
N GLN A 141 11.23 -22.67 -11.78
CA GLN A 141 11.79 -21.59 -12.58
C GLN A 141 10.73 -20.71 -13.24
N THR A 142 9.56 -21.28 -13.51
CA THR A 142 8.48 -20.64 -14.30
C THR A 142 7.25 -20.34 -13.47
N GLY A 143 7.15 -20.93 -12.27
CA GLY A 143 6.08 -20.73 -11.32
C GLY A 143 6.16 -19.38 -10.62
N LEU A 144 5.10 -19.04 -9.91
CA LEU A 144 5.03 -17.81 -9.15
C LEU A 144 5.99 -17.87 -7.97
N ASN A 145 7.07 -17.10 -8.02
CA ASN A 145 7.98 -16.94 -6.88
C ASN A 145 7.33 -16.03 -5.81
N VAL A 146 7.11 -16.61 -4.62
CA VAL A 146 6.53 -15.92 -3.45
C VAL A 146 7.60 -15.17 -2.64
N ASN A 147 8.88 -15.43 -2.93
CA ASN A 147 10.07 -14.94 -2.24
C ASN A 147 10.30 -15.60 -0.87
N TRP A 148 11.46 -15.33 -0.26
CA TRP A 148 11.78 -15.75 1.11
C TRP A 148 12.51 -14.63 1.88
N ILE A 149 12.05 -14.36 3.09
CA ILE A 149 12.66 -13.40 4.01
C ILE A 149 12.87 -14.10 5.36
N HIS A 150 14.12 -14.18 5.80
CA HIS A 150 14.44 -14.75 7.12
C HIS A 150 13.98 -13.83 8.25
N ASP A 151 13.39 -14.43 9.29
CA ASP A 151 12.80 -13.74 10.45
C ASP A 151 11.75 -12.69 10.02
N GLY A 152 11.21 -12.84 8.82
CA GLY A 152 10.17 -11.99 8.26
C GLY A 152 9.04 -12.81 7.67
N ASP A 153 8.17 -12.10 6.96
CA ASP A 153 6.96 -12.64 6.38
C ASP A 153 6.95 -12.36 4.88
N VAL A 154 6.52 -13.37 4.12
CA VAL A 154 6.17 -13.26 2.69
C VAL A 154 4.69 -13.60 2.51
N ALA A 155 4.09 -13.20 1.39
CA ALA A 155 2.66 -13.39 1.17
C ALA A 155 2.39 -14.11 -0.15
N PHE A 156 1.64 -15.22 -0.08
CA PHE A 156 0.91 -15.78 -1.19
C PHE A 156 -0.56 -15.34 -1.10
N ILE A 157 -0.99 -14.57 -2.10
CA ILE A 157 -2.33 -14.02 -2.25
C ILE A 157 -2.84 -14.57 -3.57
N LEU A 158 -4.09 -15.00 -3.62
CA LEU A 158 -4.76 -15.28 -4.88
C LEU A 158 -6.15 -14.68 -4.80
N SER A 159 -6.49 -13.88 -5.80
CA SER A 159 -7.73 -13.13 -5.87
C SER A 159 -8.40 -13.25 -7.23
N GLY A 160 -9.71 -12.99 -7.30
CA GLY A 160 -10.49 -13.06 -8.54
C GLY A 160 -11.55 -14.15 -8.48
N GLU A 161 -12.28 -14.31 -9.58
CA GLU A 161 -13.48 -15.14 -9.64
C GLU A 161 -13.21 -16.55 -10.15
N ASN A 162 -12.43 -16.65 -11.22
CA ASN A 162 -12.16 -17.87 -11.96
C ASN A 162 -10.78 -17.78 -12.64
N PRO A 163 -10.25 -18.88 -13.22
CA PRO A 163 -8.93 -18.89 -13.86
C PRO A 163 -8.67 -17.78 -14.88
N GLY A 164 -9.70 -17.35 -15.64
CA GLY A 164 -9.55 -16.28 -16.64
C GLY A 164 -9.24 -14.91 -16.04
N ASN A 165 -9.50 -14.72 -14.74
CA ASN A 165 -9.31 -13.46 -14.04
C ASN A 165 -8.74 -13.65 -12.62
N PHE A 166 -7.99 -14.72 -12.40
CA PHE A 166 -7.23 -14.90 -11.18
C PHE A 166 -5.94 -14.07 -11.20
N PHE A 167 -5.73 -13.33 -10.13
CA PHE A 167 -4.56 -12.49 -9.89
C PHE A 167 -3.82 -12.99 -8.66
N PRO A 168 -2.61 -13.55 -8.83
CA PRO A 168 -1.80 -14.00 -7.72
C PRO A 168 -1.01 -12.84 -7.07
N SER A 169 -0.26 -13.14 -6.00
CA SER A 169 0.80 -12.29 -5.47
C SER A 169 1.69 -11.77 -6.59
N ASN A 170 2.24 -10.57 -6.40
CA ASN A 170 2.99 -9.88 -7.45
C ASN A 170 2.21 -9.72 -8.76
N GLY A 171 0.89 -9.48 -8.68
CA GLY A 171 -0.01 -9.29 -9.81
C GLY A 171 0.43 -8.19 -10.80
N PRO A 172 -0.33 -7.90 -11.86
CA PRO A 172 0.10 -7.00 -12.93
C PRO A 172 0.57 -5.63 -12.46
N ILE A 173 1.55 -5.03 -13.15
CA ILE A 173 1.99 -3.66 -12.85
C ILE A 173 0.83 -2.68 -13.03
N ALA A 174 0.08 -2.80 -14.12
CA ALA A 174 -1.15 -2.07 -14.40
C ALA A 174 -2.38 -2.85 -13.87
N TRP A 175 -2.47 -2.97 -12.54
CA TRP A 175 -3.48 -3.82 -11.90
C TRP A 175 -4.91 -3.29 -12.05
N MET A 176 -5.13 -1.96 -12.10
CA MET A 176 -6.47 -1.40 -12.30
C MET A 176 -6.98 -1.71 -13.72
N GLN A 177 -6.13 -1.55 -14.73
CA GLN A 177 -6.44 -1.91 -16.12
C GLN A 177 -6.69 -3.41 -16.28
N ALA A 178 -5.82 -4.25 -15.67
CA ALA A 178 -5.95 -5.70 -15.76
C ALA A 178 -7.23 -6.22 -15.08
N SER A 179 -7.69 -5.54 -14.03
CA SER A 179 -8.94 -5.88 -13.31
C SER A 179 -10.14 -5.05 -13.77
N LEU A 180 -10.02 -4.23 -14.82
CA LEU A 180 -11.05 -3.27 -15.24
C LEU A 180 -12.40 -3.94 -15.53
N GLY A 181 -12.40 -5.14 -16.12
CA GLY A 181 -13.62 -5.91 -16.37
C GLY A 181 -14.39 -6.30 -15.11
N LEU A 182 -13.74 -6.32 -13.94
CA LEU A 182 -14.32 -6.70 -12.66
C LEU A 182 -14.66 -5.49 -11.79
N ILE A 183 -13.73 -4.55 -11.67
CA ILE A 183 -13.87 -3.41 -10.75
C ILE A 183 -14.25 -2.10 -11.45
N GLY A 184 -14.25 -2.06 -12.78
CA GLY A 184 -14.42 -0.83 -13.56
C GLY A 184 -15.75 -0.12 -13.35
N ASN A 185 -16.83 -0.86 -13.10
CA ASN A 185 -18.15 -0.28 -12.83
C ASN A 185 -18.30 0.25 -11.40
N ARG A 186 -17.35 -0.06 -10.50
CA ARG A 186 -17.42 0.37 -9.10
C ARG A 186 -16.92 1.81 -8.98
N PRO A 187 -17.63 2.68 -8.24
CA PRO A 187 -17.13 4.01 -7.91
C PRO A 187 -15.89 3.92 -7.01
N LEU A 188 -15.02 4.94 -7.01
CA LEU A 188 -13.80 4.93 -6.16
C LEU A 188 -14.12 4.71 -4.68
N ARG A 189 -15.27 5.20 -4.18
CA ARG A 189 -15.72 4.94 -2.80
C ARG A 189 -16.01 3.47 -2.47
N LYS A 190 -16.13 2.63 -3.50
CA LYS A 190 -16.29 1.17 -3.38
C LYS A 190 -15.01 0.43 -3.73
N LEU A 191 -13.86 1.11 -3.81
CA LEU A 191 -12.57 0.50 -4.08
C LEU A 191 -11.62 0.69 -2.91
N CYS A 192 -10.80 -0.33 -2.69
CA CYS A 192 -9.60 -0.31 -1.89
C CYS A 192 -8.42 -0.02 -2.83
N ILE A 193 -7.68 1.05 -2.52
CA ILE A 193 -6.54 1.53 -3.28
C ILE A 193 -5.31 1.55 -2.36
N PRO A 194 -4.18 0.96 -2.78
CA PRO A 194 -2.96 1.06 -1.99
C PRO A 194 -2.34 2.46 -2.12
N GLY A 195 -1.98 3.05 -0.97
CA GLY A 195 -1.46 4.40 -0.85
C GLY A 195 -0.17 4.48 -0.04
N SER A 196 0.61 5.52 -0.33
CA SER A 196 1.93 5.74 0.26
C SER A 196 1.95 7.03 1.09
N HIS A 197 2.37 6.91 2.35
CA HIS A 197 2.52 8.04 3.26
C HIS A 197 3.82 8.79 3.03
N ASP A 198 3.79 10.12 3.05
CA ASP A 198 4.99 10.94 2.83
C ASP A 198 5.76 10.49 1.57
N SER A 199 5.04 10.36 0.46
CA SER A 199 5.45 9.58 -0.70
C SER A 199 6.78 10.02 -1.31
N GLY A 200 7.11 11.31 -1.23
CA GLY A 200 8.38 11.85 -1.73
C GLY A 200 9.59 11.66 -0.81
N MET A 201 9.43 11.00 0.33
CA MET A 201 10.47 10.87 1.36
C MET A 201 11.28 9.58 1.22
N ALA A 202 11.76 9.31 0.00
CA ALA A 202 12.70 8.22 -0.29
C ALA A 202 14.16 8.68 -0.42
N ILE A 203 14.32 9.96 -0.75
CA ILE A 203 15.62 10.60 -0.96
C ILE A 203 15.72 11.77 0.01
N LYS A 204 16.89 11.96 0.63
CA LYS A 204 17.18 13.16 1.43
C LYS A 204 17.82 14.22 0.55
N ASN A 205 17.15 15.36 0.40
CA ASN A 205 17.72 16.59 -0.15
C ASN A 205 17.95 17.64 0.94
N GLY A 206 19.04 18.39 0.81
CA GLY A 206 19.45 19.39 1.78
C GLY A 206 20.02 18.79 3.07
N SER A 207 20.40 19.67 4.00
CA SER A 207 20.99 19.26 5.28
C SER A 207 19.97 18.64 6.25
N GLY A 208 18.69 19.01 6.12
CA GLY A 208 17.69 18.78 7.16
C GLY A 208 17.94 19.63 8.41
N THR A 209 17.10 19.44 9.43
CA THR A 209 17.27 20.06 10.75
C THR A 209 18.27 19.28 11.60
N ILE A 210 18.69 19.87 12.73
CA ILE A 210 19.54 19.19 13.71
C ILE A 210 18.85 17.90 14.18
N GLY A 211 19.61 16.80 14.21
CA GLY A 211 19.14 15.47 14.64
C GLY A 211 18.29 14.72 13.61
N ALA A 212 17.99 15.31 12.46
CA ALA A 212 17.25 14.65 11.38
C ALA A 212 18.20 13.85 10.46
N THR A 213 17.95 12.54 10.36
CA THR A 213 18.75 11.60 9.59
C THR A 213 17.88 10.88 8.57
N SER A 214 18.50 10.25 7.57
CA SER A 214 17.76 9.41 6.62
C SER A 214 17.02 8.26 7.32
N ASP A 215 17.54 7.75 8.43
CA ASP A 215 16.92 6.64 9.18
C ASP A 215 15.65 7.09 9.91
N ASN A 216 15.65 8.27 10.52
CA ASN A 216 14.54 8.71 11.37
C ASN A 216 13.54 9.63 10.66
N SER A 217 13.84 10.11 9.44
CA SER A 217 12.99 11.08 8.72
C SER A 217 12.44 10.57 7.40
N LEU A 218 13.13 9.65 6.70
CA LEU A 218 12.61 9.06 5.46
C LEU A 218 11.58 7.98 5.79
N THR A 219 10.47 8.00 5.07
CA THR A 219 9.36 7.05 5.23
C THR A 219 9.32 6.02 4.12
N GLN A 220 9.99 6.28 2.99
CA GLN A 220 9.94 5.42 1.81
C GLN A 220 11.32 4.88 1.41
N TRP A 221 11.34 3.66 0.89
CA TRP A 221 12.53 3.06 0.31
C TRP A 221 12.67 3.40 -1.18
N GLN A 222 11.54 3.52 -1.87
CA GLN A 222 11.44 3.70 -3.30
C GLN A 222 11.00 5.14 -3.61
N ASN A 223 11.53 5.75 -4.66
CA ASN A 223 10.96 7.00 -5.20
C ASN A 223 9.55 6.76 -5.76
N ILE A 224 8.88 7.83 -6.20
CA ILE A 224 7.50 7.74 -6.71
C ILE A 224 7.36 6.70 -7.84
N HIS A 225 8.31 6.64 -8.77
CA HIS A 225 8.28 5.64 -9.85
C HIS A 225 8.34 4.21 -9.30
N GLY A 226 9.27 3.92 -8.38
CA GLY A 226 9.37 2.59 -7.76
C GLY A 226 8.11 2.20 -6.97
N GLN A 227 7.46 3.15 -6.32
CA GLN A 227 6.18 2.94 -5.62
C GLN A 227 5.03 2.66 -6.61
N LEU A 228 4.95 3.37 -7.74
CA LEU A 228 3.99 3.11 -8.82
C LEU A 228 4.15 1.70 -9.40
N VAL A 229 5.40 1.27 -9.64
CA VAL A 229 5.74 -0.08 -10.11
C VAL A 229 5.42 -1.15 -9.06
N ALA A 230 5.54 -0.82 -7.77
CA ALA A 230 5.09 -1.67 -6.66
C ALA A 230 3.55 -1.68 -6.48
N GLY A 231 2.84 -0.79 -7.19
CA GLY A 231 1.38 -0.81 -7.32
C GLY A 231 0.62 0.27 -6.55
N ALA A 232 1.31 1.21 -5.90
CA ALA A 232 0.67 2.37 -5.25
C ALA A 232 -0.08 3.22 -6.29
N ARG A 233 -1.23 3.77 -5.91
CA ARG A 233 -2.05 4.67 -6.76
C ARG A 233 -2.57 5.90 -6.01
N TYR A 234 -2.31 5.99 -4.71
CA TYR A 234 -2.57 7.17 -3.88
C TYR A 234 -1.27 7.65 -3.25
N PHE A 235 -0.91 8.92 -3.44
CA PHE A 235 0.36 9.48 -2.98
C PHE A 235 0.11 10.72 -2.14
N ASP A 236 0.60 10.74 -0.90
CA ASP A 236 0.67 11.96 -0.10
C ASP A 236 1.98 12.68 -0.39
N VAL A 237 1.87 13.75 -1.16
CA VAL A 237 2.98 14.59 -1.59
C VAL A 237 2.89 15.88 -0.79
N ARG A 238 3.93 16.18 0.00
CA ARG A 238 3.97 17.36 0.86
C ARG A 238 4.98 18.38 0.34
N PRO A 239 4.56 19.42 -0.39
CA PRO A 239 5.48 20.37 -0.99
C PRO A 239 6.32 21.12 0.06
N CYS A 240 7.55 21.44 -0.29
CA CYS A 240 8.48 22.13 0.57
C CYS A 240 9.37 23.03 -0.27
N ILE A 241 9.54 24.28 0.17
CA ILE A 241 10.54 25.19 -0.38
C ILE A 241 11.76 25.17 0.53
N GLY A 242 12.95 24.98 -0.02
CA GLY A 242 14.17 24.93 0.79
C GLY A 242 15.46 24.88 -0.01
N LYS A 243 16.57 24.66 0.70
CA LYS A 243 17.89 24.48 0.09
C LYS A 243 18.10 23.04 -0.38
N GLY A 244 18.20 22.86 -1.70
CA GLY A 244 18.49 21.56 -2.33
C GLY A 244 19.97 21.16 -2.24
N ASN A 245 20.26 19.90 -2.59
CA ASN A 245 21.64 19.38 -2.67
C ASN A 245 22.46 20.00 -3.81
N ASN A 246 21.79 20.59 -4.80
CA ASN A 246 22.43 21.34 -5.89
C ASN A 246 22.98 22.71 -5.45
N GLY A 247 22.78 23.10 -4.19
CA GLY A 247 23.24 24.37 -3.62
C GLY A 247 22.25 25.52 -3.76
N ASN A 248 21.19 25.37 -4.56
CA ASN A 248 20.15 26.38 -4.71
C ASN A 248 19.30 26.47 -3.45
N SER A 249 19.02 27.70 -3.02
CA SER A 249 18.30 27.98 -1.78
C SER A 249 16.79 28.09 -1.95
N ASN A 250 16.20 27.83 -3.12
CA ASN A 250 14.76 28.05 -3.36
C ASN A 250 14.15 26.94 -4.24
N GLU A 251 14.49 25.70 -3.90
CA GLU A 251 14.05 24.51 -4.61
C GLU A 251 12.69 24.05 -4.11
N MET A 252 11.86 23.56 -5.04
CA MET A 252 10.56 22.97 -4.73
C MET A 252 10.70 21.45 -4.65
N MET A 253 10.59 20.92 -3.43
CA MET A 253 10.81 19.52 -3.08
C MET A 253 9.59 18.98 -2.33
N CYS A 254 9.61 17.69 -2.01
CA CYS A 254 8.80 17.14 -0.93
C CYS A 254 9.43 17.49 0.42
N GLY A 255 8.68 17.41 1.52
CA GLY A 255 9.24 17.63 2.85
C GLY A 255 8.40 16.96 3.93
N HIS A 256 9.09 16.48 4.95
CA HIS A 256 8.45 15.96 6.16
C HIS A 256 9.05 16.69 7.35
N TYR A 257 8.27 17.61 7.91
CA TYR A 257 8.67 18.47 9.01
C TYR A 257 7.60 18.47 10.09
N SER A 258 8.04 18.41 11.34
CA SER A 258 7.19 18.52 12.52
C SER A 258 7.70 19.66 13.40
N ASN A 259 6.78 20.48 13.91
CA ASN A 259 7.08 21.38 15.01
C ASN A 259 7.13 20.55 16.31
N THR A 260 8.25 20.58 17.01
CA THR A 260 8.46 19.79 18.23
C THR A 260 7.84 20.43 19.47
N ASN A 261 7.35 21.68 19.34
CA ASN A 261 6.94 22.56 20.44
C ASN A 261 8.03 22.71 21.53
N ASN A 262 9.30 22.45 21.19
CA ASN A 262 10.45 22.61 22.07
C ASN A 262 11.12 23.96 21.86
N SER A 263 11.50 24.65 22.93
CA SER A 263 12.14 25.98 22.85
C SER A 263 13.52 25.99 22.19
N THR A 264 14.21 24.84 22.14
CA THR A 264 15.59 24.70 21.65
C THR A 264 15.65 24.12 20.23
N ILE A 265 14.87 23.07 19.93
CA ILE A 265 14.83 22.43 18.60
C ILE A 265 13.42 22.57 18.05
N LYS A 266 13.01 23.76 17.59
CA LYS A 266 11.60 24.04 17.24
C LYS A 266 11.05 23.17 16.11
N TRP A 267 11.87 22.85 15.11
CA TRP A 267 11.47 22.05 13.95
C TRP A 267 12.38 20.85 13.77
N GLN A 268 11.79 19.72 13.39
CA GLN A 268 12.51 18.51 13.05
C GLN A 268 12.03 17.96 11.71
N GLY A 269 12.95 17.69 10.78
CA GLY A 269 12.61 17.11 9.49
C GLY A 269 13.69 17.23 8.41
N VAL A 270 13.38 16.71 7.24
CA VAL A 270 14.24 16.76 6.04
C VAL A 270 13.43 17.06 4.79
N SER A 271 14.09 17.55 3.74
CA SER A 271 13.49 17.64 2.41
C SER A 271 13.67 16.32 1.65
N GLY A 272 12.67 16.01 0.83
CA GLY A 272 12.52 14.80 0.03
C GLY A 272 12.94 14.97 -1.42
N GLU A 273 12.36 14.13 -2.28
CA GLU A 273 12.45 14.20 -3.75
C GLU A 273 12.01 15.57 -4.31
N TYR A 274 12.59 16.03 -5.44
CA TYR A 274 12.14 17.26 -6.08
C TYR A 274 10.72 17.09 -6.65
N ILE A 275 9.86 18.12 -6.59
CA ILE A 275 8.49 18.03 -7.13
C ILE A 275 8.51 17.73 -8.64
N GLN A 276 9.51 18.24 -9.38
CA GLN A 276 9.66 17.90 -10.78
C GLN A 276 9.98 16.41 -10.99
N ASP A 277 10.73 15.76 -10.11
CA ASP A 277 11.02 14.32 -10.19
C ASP A 277 9.78 13.48 -9.87
N VAL A 278 8.91 13.94 -8.97
CA VAL A 278 7.58 13.35 -8.73
C VAL A 278 6.75 13.37 -10.03
N ILE A 279 6.68 14.53 -10.70
CA ILE A 279 5.95 14.69 -11.97
C ILE A 279 6.54 13.77 -13.05
N ASN A 280 7.87 13.77 -13.19
CA ASN A 280 8.58 12.95 -14.16
C ASN A 280 8.34 11.45 -13.89
N SER A 281 8.33 11.03 -12.63
CA SER A 281 8.06 9.65 -12.22
C SER A 281 6.66 9.19 -12.61
N VAL A 282 5.65 10.04 -12.41
CA VAL A 282 4.26 9.74 -12.80
C VAL A 282 4.11 9.70 -14.32
N ASN A 283 4.68 10.68 -15.03
CA ASN A 283 4.66 10.72 -16.49
C ASN A 283 5.37 9.50 -17.09
N ARG A 284 6.54 9.13 -16.57
CA ARG A 284 7.25 7.92 -16.98
C ARG A 284 6.37 6.69 -16.86
N PHE A 285 5.71 6.51 -15.72
CA PHE A 285 4.86 5.35 -15.48
C PHE A 285 3.64 5.29 -16.41
N LEU A 286 2.92 6.40 -16.57
CA LEU A 286 1.66 6.42 -17.33
C LEU A 286 1.85 6.58 -18.84
N VAL A 287 2.85 7.36 -19.25
CA VAL A 287 3.10 7.74 -20.66
C VAL A 287 4.18 6.85 -21.25
N ASP A 288 5.41 6.93 -20.73
CA ASP A 288 6.56 6.26 -21.36
C ASP A 288 6.45 4.74 -21.27
N GLU A 289 5.94 4.24 -20.15
CA GLU A 289 5.71 2.80 -19.89
C GLU A 289 4.29 2.34 -20.29
N GLY A 290 3.41 3.28 -20.71
CA GLY A 290 2.10 2.99 -21.28
C GLY A 290 1.06 2.38 -20.32
N ASN A 291 1.22 2.56 -19.01
CA ASN A 291 0.31 2.00 -18.01
C ASN A 291 -0.99 2.81 -17.93
N ARG A 292 -2.13 2.18 -18.22
CA ARG A 292 -3.48 2.81 -18.18
C ARG A 292 -4.09 2.75 -16.80
N GLU A 293 -3.55 3.54 -15.89
CA GLU A 293 -3.93 3.52 -14.48
C GLU A 293 -4.46 4.88 -14.02
N LEU A 294 -5.15 4.90 -12.87
CA LEU A 294 -5.52 6.12 -12.17
C LEU A 294 -4.49 6.40 -11.08
N VAL A 295 -3.84 7.56 -11.14
CA VAL A 295 -2.94 8.05 -10.08
C VAL A 295 -3.59 9.22 -9.36
N ILE A 296 -3.66 9.14 -8.03
CA ILE A 296 -4.19 10.19 -7.16
C ILE A 296 -3.03 10.79 -6.38
N ILE A 297 -2.81 12.10 -6.52
CA ILE A 297 -1.80 12.86 -5.79
C ILE A 297 -2.54 13.77 -4.81
N ASN A 298 -2.37 13.52 -3.52
CA ASN A 298 -2.85 14.40 -2.45
C ASN A 298 -1.75 15.38 -2.07
N LEU A 299 -2.02 16.67 -2.19
CA LEU A 299 -1.12 17.75 -1.80
C LEU A 299 -1.53 18.29 -0.43
N SER A 300 -0.65 18.18 0.55
CA SER A 300 -0.90 18.58 1.94
C SER A 300 0.38 19.09 2.62
N HIS A 301 0.25 19.66 3.82
CA HIS A 301 1.31 19.99 4.78
C HIS A 301 2.52 20.70 4.14
N ALA A 302 2.24 21.75 3.35
CA ALA A 302 3.27 22.43 2.58
C ALA A 302 4.03 23.49 3.40
N TYR A 303 5.38 23.42 3.40
CA TYR A 303 6.23 24.27 4.24
C TYR A 303 7.32 25.01 3.49
N ASN A 304 7.49 26.30 3.77
CA ASN A 304 8.68 27.05 3.38
C ASN A 304 9.72 27.02 4.51
N THR A 305 10.87 26.39 4.23
CA THR A 305 11.96 26.17 5.20
C THR A 305 13.07 27.21 5.13
N ASN A 306 12.99 28.16 4.20
CA ASN A 306 13.97 29.26 4.06
C ASN A 306 13.71 30.44 5.01
N HIS A 307 12.61 30.39 5.75
CA HIS A 307 12.27 31.41 6.71
C HIS A 307 12.85 31.06 8.09
N GLU A 308 13.25 32.06 8.89
CA GLU A 308 13.86 31.88 10.23
C GLU A 308 13.00 30.95 11.11
N TRP A 309 11.69 31.05 10.93
CA TRP A 309 10.70 30.11 11.44
C TRP A 309 10.01 29.49 10.25
N TYR A 310 10.15 28.17 10.07
CA TYR A 310 9.43 27.47 9.01
C TYR A 310 7.95 27.83 9.10
N ARG A 311 7.33 28.05 7.95
CA ARG A 311 5.94 28.51 7.85
C ARG A 311 5.21 27.74 6.78
N ASP A 312 3.89 27.74 6.88
CA ASP A 312 3.03 27.23 5.81
C ASP A 312 3.27 28.03 4.51
N PHE A 313 2.94 27.41 3.38
CA PHE A 313 2.96 28.07 2.09
C PHE A 313 2.00 29.27 2.02
N THR A 314 2.44 30.34 1.36
CA THR A 314 1.53 31.40 0.92
C THR A 314 0.69 30.94 -0.27
N PRO A 315 -0.41 31.64 -0.60
CA PRO A 315 -1.17 31.35 -1.83
C PRO A 315 -0.28 31.30 -3.08
N GLU A 316 0.67 32.22 -3.24
CA GLU A 316 1.55 32.27 -4.42
C GLU A 316 2.48 31.05 -4.49
N GLU A 317 2.91 30.52 -3.36
CA GLU A 317 3.74 29.31 -3.29
C GLU A 317 2.94 28.05 -3.61
N TRP A 318 1.68 27.98 -3.16
CA TRP A 318 0.74 26.96 -3.59
C TRP A 318 0.50 27.03 -5.09
N GLU A 319 0.22 28.22 -5.64
CA GLU A 319 0.03 28.41 -7.07
C GLU A 319 1.27 28.00 -7.88
N ARG A 320 2.49 28.25 -7.37
CA ARG A 320 3.74 27.78 -7.99
C ARG A 320 3.79 26.25 -8.10
N VAL A 321 3.35 25.52 -7.08
CA VAL A 321 3.26 24.05 -7.13
C VAL A 321 2.23 23.61 -8.17
N LEU A 322 1.04 24.21 -8.16
CA LEU A 322 -0.02 23.88 -9.10
C LEU A 322 0.39 24.20 -10.55
N ASP A 323 1.11 25.29 -10.77
CA ASP A 323 1.70 25.63 -12.07
C ASP A 323 2.70 24.55 -12.51
N MET A 324 3.56 24.05 -11.63
CA MET A 324 4.47 22.94 -11.98
C MET A 324 3.69 21.70 -12.44
N PHE A 325 2.65 21.31 -11.71
CA PHE A 325 1.85 20.14 -12.06
C PHE A 325 1.02 20.32 -13.33
N THR A 326 0.56 21.54 -13.63
CA THR A 326 -0.33 21.84 -14.76
C THR A 326 0.39 22.41 -15.99
N ASN A 327 1.69 22.65 -15.90
CA ASN A 327 2.48 23.18 -17.01
C ASN A 327 2.34 22.28 -18.26
N PRO A 328 1.98 22.83 -19.42
CA PRO A 328 1.74 22.02 -20.63
C PRO A 328 2.99 21.29 -21.14
N GLU A 329 4.17 21.83 -20.90
CA GLU A 329 5.45 21.28 -21.36
C GLU A 329 6.02 20.31 -20.32
N THR A 330 6.19 20.76 -19.08
CA THR A 330 6.94 20.03 -18.04
C THR A 330 6.06 19.38 -16.97
N GLY A 331 4.77 19.67 -16.95
CA GLY A 331 3.82 19.18 -15.94
C GLY A 331 3.31 17.77 -16.21
N LEU A 332 2.32 17.36 -15.40
CA LEU A 332 1.67 16.06 -15.53
C LEU A 332 0.92 15.95 -16.85
N LYS A 333 1.10 14.82 -17.50
CA LYS A 333 0.25 14.40 -18.61
C LYS A 333 -0.98 13.67 -18.05
N ASN A 334 -2.07 13.71 -18.79
CA ASN A 334 -3.30 12.99 -18.48
C ASN A 334 -4.02 13.44 -17.19
N LEU A 335 -3.92 14.73 -16.83
CA LEU A 335 -4.79 15.30 -15.80
C LEU A 335 -6.26 15.07 -16.18
N TRP A 336 -6.97 14.32 -15.35
CA TRP A 336 -8.36 13.96 -15.58
C TRP A 336 -9.27 15.13 -15.24
N LYS A 337 -10.04 15.57 -16.23
CA LYS A 337 -10.98 16.68 -16.09
C LYS A 337 -12.39 16.12 -16.05
N MET A 338 -13.17 16.58 -15.08
CA MET A 338 -14.58 16.21 -14.98
C MET A 338 -15.30 16.55 -16.31
N PRO A 339 -16.02 15.60 -16.93
CA PRO A 339 -16.78 15.87 -18.14
C PRO A 339 -17.81 16.99 -17.92
N LYS A 340 -17.85 17.97 -18.83
CA LYS A 340 -18.84 19.06 -18.79
C LYS A 340 -20.21 18.57 -19.25
N GLY A 341 -21.27 19.19 -18.73
CA GLY A 341 -22.65 18.97 -19.19
C GLY A 341 -23.30 17.69 -18.65
N VAL A 342 -22.70 17.01 -17.68
CA VAL A 342 -23.34 15.89 -16.98
C VAL A 342 -24.27 16.46 -15.89
N PRO A 343 -25.60 16.24 -15.97
CA PRO A 343 -26.55 16.76 -14.98
C PRO A 343 -26.14 16.36 -13.54
N GLY A 344 -26.10 17.34 -12.63
CA GLY A 344 -25.71 17.11 -11.23
C GLY A 344 -24.22 16.81 -11.00
N ARG A 345 -23.34 17.11 -11.95
CA ARG A 345 -21.88 17.12 -11.77
C ARG A 345 -21.30 18.48 -12.19
N ASP A 346 -21.41 19.46 -11.31
CA ASP A 346 -20.66 20.71 -11.45
C ASP A 346 -19.17 20.45 -11.13
N PRO A 347 -18.22 20.72 -12.06
CA PRO A 347 -16.79 20.54 -11.82
C PRO A 347 -16.26 21.23 -10.54
N ALA A 348 -16.90 22.31 -10.07
CA ALA A 348 -16.48 23.04 -8.87
C ALA A 348 -16.95 22.40 -7.55
N THR A 349 -17.97 21.56 -7.58
CA THR A 349 -18.62 21.02 -6.37
C THR A 349 -18.84 19.51 -6.39
N ALA A 350 -18.67 18.86 -7.55
CA ALA A 350 -18.92 17.45 -7.71
C ALA A 350 -17.92 16.60 -6.91
N ILE A 351 -18.48 15.65 -6.18
CA ILE A 351 -17.78 14.58 -5.49
C ILE A 351 -17.20 13.60 -6.52
N ILE A 352 -15.88 13.42 -6.52
CA ILE A 352 -15.24 12.57 -7.54
C ILE A 352 -15.24 11.09 -7.14
N TRP A 353 -15.38 10.76 -5.85
CA TRP A 353 -15.36 9.36 -5.40
C TRP A 353 -16.60 8.56 -5.78
N ASP A 354 -17.64 9.23 -6.28
CA ASP A 354 -18.82 8.60 -6.86
C ASP A 354 -18.63 8.21 -8.34
N THR A 355 -17.48 8.57 -8.93
CA THR A 355 -17.16 8.26 -10.33
C THR A 355 -16.64 6.82 -10.42
N PRO A 356 -17.23 5.97 -11.29
CA PRO A 356 -16.72 4.65 -11.63
C PRO A 356 -15.27 4.67 -12.11
N LEU A 357 -14.46 3.69 -11.72
CA LEU A 357 -13.05 3.58 -12.17
C LEU A 357 -12.92 3.64 -13.69
N LYS A 358 -13.83 2.98 -14.43
CA LYS A 358 -13.81 2.96 -15.90
C LYS A 358 -13.92 4.35 -16.52
N ASP A 359 -14.59 5.30 -15.86
CA ASP A 359 -14.76 6.66 -16.36
C ASP A 359 -13.45 7.47 -16.25
N PHE A 360 -12.50 7.01 -15.45
CA PHE A 360 -11.14 7.54 -15.41
C PHE A 360 -10.27 6.91 -16.49
N ILE A 361 -10.23 5.57 -16.58
CA ILE A 361 -9.12 4.87 -17.28
C ILE A 361 -9.46 4.23 -18.63
N THR A 362 -10.74 4.19 -19.04
CA THR A 362 -11.12 3.57 -20.34
C THR A 362 -10.58 4.37 -21.53
N GLY A 363 -10.59 5.70 -21.43
CA GLY A 363 -10.10 6.61 -22.48
C GLY A 363 -8.58 6.76 -22.54
N GLY A 364 -7.85 6.21 -21.56
CA GLY A 364 -6.41 6.41 -21.37
C GLY A 364 -6.08 6.49 -19.88
N PRO A 365 -4.79 6.60 -19.49
CA PRO A 365 -4.42 6.84 -18.10
C PRO A 365 -5.02 8.14 -17.56
N ALA A 366 -5.09 8.26 -16.24
CA ALA A 366 -5.66 9.42 -15.56
C ALA A 366 -4.81 9.84 -14.35
N VAL A 367 -4.65 11.15 -14.16
CA VAL A 367 -4.09 11.73 -12.94
C VAL A 367 -5.10 12.68 -12.31
N VAL A 368 -5.30 12.56 -11.01
CA VAL A 368 -6.16 13.43 -10.22
C VAL A 368 -5.31 14.06 -9.12
N ILE A 369 -5.40 15.37 -8.97
CA ILE A 369 -4.76 16.09 -7.85
C ILE A 369 -5.83 16.48 -6.84
N ILE A 370 -5.59 16.16 -5.58
CA ILE A 370 -6.37 16.64 -4.43
C ILE A 370 -5.56 17.74 -3.75
N SER A 371 -6.10 18.95 -3.69
CA SER A 371 -5.53 20.06 -2.95
C SER A 371 -6.18 20.09 -1.56
N GLU A 372 -5.47 19.57 -0.55
CA GLU A 372 -6.04 19.39 0.79
C GLU A 372 -6.04 20.70 1.59
N ASP A 373 -4.92 21.42 1.57
CA ASP A 373 -4.69 22.59 2.43
C ASP A 373 -4.81 23.93 1.70
N PHE A 374 -4.95 23.90 0.37
CA PHE A 374 -5.20 25.09 -0.43
C PHE A 374 -6.51 24.97 -1.20
N ARG A 375 -7.42 25.92 -0.96
CA ARG A 375 -8.76 25.92 -1.57
C ARG A 375 -8.71 26.56 -2.96
N ILE A 376 -9.04 25.77 -3.98
CA ILE A 376 -9.28 26.23 -5.35
C ILE A 376 -10.68 26.84 -5.42
N THR A 377 -10.76 28.15 -5.61
CA THR A 377 -12.03 28.86 -5.83
C THR A 377 -12.51 28.67 -7.26
N SER A 378 -13.80 28.90 -7.51
CA SER A 378 -14.41 28.69 -8.83
C SER A 378 -13.84 29.60 -9.93
N ASP A 379 -13.34 30.78 -9.56
CA ASP A 379 -12.70 31.78 -10.42
C ASP A 379 -11.19 31.55 -10.61
N SER A 380 -10.59 30.62 -9.86
CA SER A 380 -9.18 30.26 -10.03
C SER A 380 -8.90 29.68 -11.41
N ARG A 381 -7.75 30.02 -12.01
CA ARG A 381 -7.28 29.43 -13.29
C ARG A 381 -7.06 27.90 -13.21
N PHE A 382 -6.91 27.37 -12.00
CA PHE A 382 -6.77 25.93 -11.75
C PHE A 382 -8.12 25.19 -11.66
N SER A 383 -9.23 25.94 -11.55
CA SER A 383 -10.58 25.39 -11.52
C SER A 383 -10.86 24.56 -12.78
N GLY A 384 -11.30 23.31 -12.59
CA GLY A 384 -11.60 22.38 -13.69
C GLY A 384 -10.38 21.86 -14.46
N GLN A 385 -9.15 22.08 -13.97
CA GLN A 385 -7.91 21.59 -14.61
C GLN A 385 -7.47 20.21 -14.12
N GLY A 386 -8.34 19.45 -13.44
CA GLY A 386 -8.02 18.16 -12.84
C GLY A 386 -7.42 18.25 -11.43
N ILE A 387 -7.55 19.43 -10.80
CA ILE A 387 -7.27 19.69 -9.40
C ILE A 387 -8.60 19.83 -8.68
N PHE A 388 -8.76 19.10 -7.58
CA PHE A 388 -9.99 19.01 -6.80
C PHE A 388 -9.72 19.41 -5.35
N ASN A 389 -10.67 20.09 -4.72
CA ASN A 389 -10.57 20.43 -3.31
C ASN A 389 -10.76 19.20 -2.42
N ARG A 390 -10.27 19.26 -1.18
CA ARG A 390 -10.57 18.27 -0.12
C ARG A 390 -12.04 17.89 -0.03
N SER A 391 -12.97 18.85 -0.15
CA SER A 391 -14.41 18.57 -0.09
C SER A 391 -14.93 17.68 -1.23
N GLN A 392 -14.21 17.60 -2.34
CA GLN A 392 -14.52 16.76 -3.50
C GLN A 392 -13.82 15.39 -3.43
N TYR A 393 -12.83 15.24 -2.53
CA TYR A 393 -12.17 13.98 -2.13
C TYR A 393 -11.94 13.88 -0.60
N ASP A 394 -13.01 13.79 0.19
CA ASP A 394 -12.99 13.87 1.64
C ASP A 394 -12.58 12.50 2.21
N VAL A 395 -11.33 12.45 2.64
CA VAL A 395 -10.72 11.28 3.25
C VAL A 395 -10.63 11.51 4.75
N ARG A 396 -11.18 10.58 5.53
CA ARG A 396 -10.92 10.52 6.96
C ARG A 396 -9.53 9.96 7.18
N ASN A 397 -8.61 10.82 7.63
CA ASN A 397 -7.23 10.48 7.93
C ASN A 397 -6.93 10.70 9.42
N GLU A 398 -6.91 9.62 10.20
CA GLU A 398 -6.66 9.66 11.64
C GLU A 398 -5.63 8.60 12.04
N TYR A 399 -4.35 8.99 12.05
CA TYR A 399 -3.25 8.11 12.43
C TYR A 399 -3.29 7.74 13.93
N SER A 400 -2.63 6.64 14.29
CA SER A 400 -2.64 6.11 15.66
C SER A 400 -1.75 6.88 16.63
N ASN A 401 -0.79 7.65 16.10
CA ASN A 401 0.29 8.30 16.82
C ASN A 401 0.96 7.31 17.79
N SER A 402 1.59 6.26 17.26
CA SER A 402 2.17 5.19 18.08
C SER A 402 3.37 4.53 17.43
N ASP A 403 4.29 4.06 18.27
CA ASP A 403 5.43 3.21 17.93
C ASP A 403 5.19 1.73 18.33
N LYS A 404 3.93 1.32 18.52
CA LYS A 404 3.58 -0.05 18.94
C LYS A 404 2.65 -0.70 17.93
N ASN A 405 3.13 -1.78 17.29
CA ASN A 405 2.38 -2.51 16.25
C ASN A 405 0.97 -2.90 16.71
N ASP A 406 0.85 -3.55 17.88
CA ASP A 406 -0.46 -3.99 18.41
C ASP A 406 -1.41 -2.83 18.72
N HIS A 407 -0.88 -1.64 18.99
CA HIS A 407 -1.69 -0.44 19.18
C HIS A 407 -2.15 0.12 17.84
N ILE A 408 -1.24 0.27 16.86
CA ILE A 408 -1.56 0.70 15.49
C ILE A 408 -2.70 -0.17 14.94
N MET A 409 -2.56 -1.50 15.01
CA MET A 409 -3.56 -2.45 14.52
C MET A 409 -4.92 -2.26 15.18
N ARG A 410 -4.97 -2.26 16.51
CA ARG A 410 -6.25 -2.17 17.25
C ARG A 410 -6.93 -0.82 17.04
N ASP A 411 -6.17 0.27 17.06
CA ASP A 411 -6.68 1.63 16.83
C ASP A 411 -7.29 1.76 15.43
N GLN A 412 -6.55 1.34 14.40
CA GLN A 412 -6.99 1.49 13.01
C GLN A 412 -8.19 0.59 12.69
N PHE A 413 -8.25 -0.64 13.21
CA PHE A 413 -9.46 -1.47 13.05
C PHE A 413 -10.66 -0.94 13.83
N THR A 414 -10.45 -0.37 15.02
CA THR A 414 -11.54 0.28 15.77
C THR A 414 -12.10 1.48 14.99
N LYS A 415 -11.22 2.30 14.40
CA LYS A 415 -11.62 3.42 13.54
C LYS A 415 -12.31 2.95 12.26
N MET A 416 -11.82 1.87 11.64
CA MET A 416 -12.46 1.27 10.46
C MET A 416 -13.86 0.75 10.79
N LEU A 417 -14.03 0.09 11.94
CA LEU A 417 -15.35 -0.34 12.40
C LEU A 417 -16.25 0.85 12.74
N LYS A 418 -15.71 1.97 13.22
CA LYS A 418 -16.52 3.14 13.56
C LYS A 418 -16.89 3.99 12.34
N HIS A 419 -16.03 4.04 11.33
CA HIS A 419 -16.09 5.04 10.25
C HIS A 419 -16.04 4.46 8.84
N GLY A 420 -15.55 3.23 8.64
CA GLY A 420 -15.47 2.58 7.33
C GLY A 420 -16.83 2.33 6.68
N PHE A 421 -17.90 2.36 7.48
CA PHE A 421 -19.28 2.26 7.01
C PHE A 421 -19.84 3.57 6.47
N THR A 422 -19.27 4.72 6.87
CA THR A 422 -19.82 6.02 6.47
C THR A 422 -19.48 6.28 5.02
N THR A 423 -20.49 6.51 4.18
CA THR A 423 -20.33 6.74 2.75
C THR A 423 -19.96 8.18 2.41
N ASP A 424 -20.01 9.07 3.40
CA ASP A 424 -19.87 10.52 3.20
C ASP A 424 -18.40 10.94 3.20
N ARG A 425 -17.52 10.04 3.64
CA ARG A 425 -16.07 10.19 3.60
C ARG A 425 -15.42 8.85 3.26
N LEU A 426 -14.31 8.90 2.54
CA LEU A 426 -13.47 7.73 2.31
C LEU A 426 -12.73 7.39 3.61
N PHE A 427 -12.58 6.11 3.93
CA PHE A 427 -11.77 5.68 5.06
C PHE A 427 -10.34 5.33 4.64
N LEU A 428 -9.38 6.05 5.19
CA LEU A 428 -7.96 5.77 5.05
C LEU A 428 -7.46 5.00 6.27
N LEU A 429 -6.99 3.78 6.04
CA LEU A 429 -6.36 2.94 7.05
C LEU A 429 -4.90 3.35 7.18
N SER A 430 -4.60 4.17 8.19
CA SER A 430 -3.28 4.73 8.44
C SER A 430 -2.40 3.70 9.15
N TRP A 431 -1.70 2.89 8.38
CA TRP A 431 -0.80 1.85 8.86
C TRP A 431 0.65 2.34 8.98
N THR A 432 0.80 3.50 9.63
CA THR A 432 2.04 4.24 9.75
C THR A 432 2.59 4.16 11.16
N TYR A 433 3.92 4.20 11.28
CA TYR A 433 4.62 4.11 12.56
C TYR A 433 5.12 5.50 12.96
N SER A 434 4.78 5.99 14.15
CA SER A 434 5.20 7.32 14.60
C SER A 434 6.27 7.20 15.68
N LEU A 435 7.46 7.75 15.43
CA LEU A 435 8.55 7.77 16.42
C LEU A 435 8.19 8.69 17.61
N GLN A 436 8.16 8.13 18.83
CA GLN A 436 7.90 8.87 20.08
C GLN A 436 9.14 9.04 20.98
N GLY A 437 9.46 10.26 21.40
CA GLY A 437 10.51 10.53 22.41
C GLY A 437 11.96 10.40 21.93
N ALA A 438 12.92 10.66 22.83
CA ALA A 438 14.34 10.83 22.50
C ALA A 438 15.07 9.53 22.08
N GLY A 439 14.61 8.36 22.53
CA GLY A 439 15.19 7.05 22.17
C GLY A 439 15.01 6.65 20.70
N ASN A 440 14.20 7.41 19.96
CA ASN A 440 13.81 7.10 18.59
C ASN A 440 14.64 7.82 17.52
N LEU A 441 15.56 8.72 17.91
CA LEU A 441 16.50 9.38 17.00
C LEU A 441 17.45 8.41 16.27
N ILE A 442 17.62 7.19 16.80
CA ILE A 442 18.51 6.15 16.29
C ILE A 442 17.78 4.99 15.59
N GLN A 443 16.45 5.03 15.48
CA GLN A 443 15.69 3.98 14.80
C GLN A 443 15.55 4.26 13.31
N ASN A 444 15.51 3.19 12.50
CA ASN A 444 15.19 3.29 11.08
C ASN A 444 13.68 3.08 10.89
N LEU A 445 12.96 4.17 10.60
CA LEU A 445 11.51 4.22 10.44
C LEU A 445 11.04 3.24 9.36
N ARG A 446 11.75 3.22 8.23
CA ARG A 446 11.40 2.38 7.07
C ARG A 446 11.47 0.88 7.39
N LYS A 447 12.45 0.45 8.19
CA LYS A 447 12.54 -0.95 8.67
C LYS A 447 11.36 -1.31 9.57
N LYS A 448 10.95 -0.41 10.47
CA LYS A 448 9.79 -0.62 11.34
C LYS A 448 8.49 -0.69 10.56
N ALA A 449 8.32 0.19 9.58
CA ALA A 449 7.20 0.17 8.67
C ALA A 449 7.12 -1.15 7.88
N ASP A 450 8.25 -1.67 7.37
CA ASP A 450 8.28 -2.99 6.71
C ASP A 450 7.76 -4.11 7.62
N ASP A 451 8.18 -4.11 8.89
CA ASP A 451 7.75 -5.12 9.86
C ASP A 451 6.25 -5.02 10.17
N VAL A 452 5.73 -3.80 10.30
CA VAL A 452 4.31 -3.52 10.56
C VAL A 452 3.44 -3.89 9.35
N ASN A 453 3.88 -3.57 8.13
CA ASN A 453 3.17 -3.86 6.89
C ASN A 453 2.91 -5.35 6.67
N ARG A 454 3.85 -6.21 7.08
CA ARG A 454 3.73 -7.67 6.97
C ARG A 454 2.49 -8.24 7.65
N SER A 455 2.03 -7.61 8.73
CA SER A 455 0.85 -8.06 9.47
C SER A 455 -0.47 -7.82 8.71
N LEU A 456 -0.52 -6.89 7.75
CA LEU A 456 -1.74 -6.58 7.00
C LEU A 456 -2.30 -7.80 6.28
N TYR A 457 -1.44 -8.64 5.72
CA TYR A 457 -1.86 -9.76 4.87
C TYR A 457 -2.76 -10.76 5.58
N THR A 458 -2.61 -10.96 6.89
CA THR A 458 -3.44 -11.92 7.64
C THR A 458 -4.43 -11.24 8.59
N THR A 459 -4.25 -9.96 8.88
CA THR A 459 -5.08 -9.26 9.87
C THR A 459 -6.19 -8.43 9.23
N LEU A 460 -5.97 -7.88 8.04
CA LEU A 460 -6.94 -7.03 7.37
C LEU A 460 -8.00 -7.81 6.57
N PRO A 461 -7.68 -8.80 5.72
CA PRO A 461 -8.70 -9.50 4.92
C PRO A 461 -9.87 -10.07 5.73
N PRO A 462 -9.65 -10.72 6.89
CA PRO A 462 -10.76 -11.25 7.70
C PRO A 462 -11.65 -10.17 8.35
N LYS A 463 -11.24 -8.90 8.29
CA LYS A 463 -12.00 -7.74 8.80
C LYS A 463 -12.73 -6.99 7.70
N CYS A 464 -12.57 -7.41 6.44
CA CYS A 464 -13.18 -6.75 5.30
C CYS A 464 -14.49 -7.43 4.89
N ASN A 465 -15.50 -6.62 4.57
CA ASN A 465 -16.78 -7.03 3.97
C ASN A 465 -17.30 -5.85 3.10
N PRO A 466 -18.39 -6.01 2.33
CA PRO A 466 -18.89 -4.96 1.43
C PRO A 466 -19.18 -3.59 2.06
N GLN A 467 -19.29 -3.51 3.40
CA GLN A 467 -19.62 -2.31 4.16
C GLN A 467 -18.48 -1.84 5.08
N THR A 468 -17.58 -2.74 5.48
CA THR A 468 -16.40 -2.43 6.27
C THR A 468 -15.15 -2.79 5.49
N PHE A 469 -14.47 -1.80 4.94
CA PHE A 469 -13.16 -1.99 4.32
C PHE A 469 -12.47 -0.64 4.19
N PRO A 470 -11.14 -0.61 4.02
CA PRO A 470 -10.45 0.63 3.78
C PRO A 470 -10.54 1.03 2.31
N ASN A 471 -10.87 2.29 2.06
CA ASN A 471 -10.75 2.86 0.72
C ASN A 471 -9.29 3.06 0.33
N ILE A 472 -8.44 3.40 1.30
CA ILE A 472 -7.01 3.57 1.10
C ILE A 472 -6.26 2.76 2.15
N ILE A 473 -5.39 1.84 1.72
CA ILE A 473 -4.40 1.20 2.61
C ILE A 473 -3.15 2.05 2.57
N TYR A 474 -2.89 2.79 3.64
CA TYR A 474 -1.92 3.87 3.63
C TYR A 474 -0.72 3.54 4.51
N VAL A 475 0.45 3.36 3.88
CA VAL A 475 1.62 2.78 4.52
C VAL A 475 2.90 3.59 4.31
N ASP A 476 3.81 3.48 5.26
CA ASP A 476 5.24 3.74 5.05
C ASP A 476 5.91 2.54 4.35
N SER A 477 7.11 2.71 3.79
CA SER A 477 7.89 1.66 3.13
C SER A 477 7.14 0.89 2.04
N PHE A 478 6.42 1.60 1.17
CA PHE A 478 5.68 1.00 0.08
C PHE A 478 6.62 0.22 -0.87
N GLY A 479 6.29 -1.04 -1.15
CA GLY A 479 7.10 -1.97 -1.95
C GLY A 479 8.31 -2.57 -1.22
N GLY A 480 8.82 -1.91 -0.17
CA GLY A 480 9.97 -2.36 0.60
C GLY A 480 11.32 -2.13 -0.09
N TRP A 481 12.38 -2.70 0.49
CA TRP A 481 13.76 -2.55 0.05
C TRP A 481 14.24 -3.75 -0.79
N ARG A 482 14.71 -3.53 -2.03
CA ARG A 482 15.33 -4.62 -2.81
C ARG A 482 16.81 -4.76 -2.49
N LYS A 483 17.26 -6.01 -2.48
CA LYS A 483 18.67 -6.34 -2.30
C LYS A 483 19.48 -5.75 -3.47
N GLY A 484 20.55 -5.01 -3.14
CA GLY A 484 21.44 -4.38 -4.13
C GLY A 484 21.00 -2.99 -4.59
N GLU A 485 19.88 -2.46 -4.12
CA GLU A 485 19.54 -1.05 -4.30
C GLU A 485 20.49 -0.14 -3.48
N ARG A 486 20.57 1.14 -3.84
CA ARG A 486 21.39 2.15 -3.14
C ARG A 486 20.49 3.05 -2.32
N ASP A 487 20.79 3.23 -1.04
CA ASP A 487 20.04 4.14 -0.15
C ASP A 487 20.70 5.50 -0.19
N ASN A 488 20.03 6.50 -0.78
CA ASN A 488 20.59 7.84 -0.97
C ASN A 488 21.96 7.85 -1.66
N GLY A 489 22.14 6.99 -2.68
CA GLY A 489 23.41 6.88 -3.41
C GLY A 489 24.51 6.11 -2.69
N HIS A 490 24.28 5.65 -1.44
CA HIS A 490 25.20 4.78 -0.71
C HIS A 490 24.82 3.31 -0.89
N ASN A 491 25.84 2.44 -1.01
CA ASN A 491 25.62 0.99 -0.96
C ASN A 491 25.14 0.63 0.45
N SER A 492 23.83 0.41 0.62
CA SER A 492 23.25 -0.04 1.87
C SER A 492 23.14 -1.57 1.88
N ASP A 493 24.30 -2.24 1.83
CA ASP A 493 24.40 -3.67 2.16
C ASP A 493 24.27 -3.90 3.69
N GLN A 494 23.44 -3.11 4.38
CA GLN A 494 23.19 -3.24 5.82
C GLN A 494 22.42 -4.51 6.20
N GLY A 495 22.33 -5.50 5.30
CA GLY A 495 21.71 -6.79 5.57
C GLY A 495 20.19 -6.77 5.70
N HIS A 496 19.53 -5.63 5.49
CA HIS A 496 18.07 -5.51 5.47
C HIS A 496 17.54 -5.82 4.07
N TYR A 497 16.57 -6.72 3.98
CA TYR A 497 15.87 -7.06 2.74
C TYR A 497 14.40 -7.26 3.10
N SER A 498 13.55 -6.42 2.53
CA SER A 498 12.12 -6.39 2.86
C SER A 498 11.21 -6.37 1.65
N TRP A 499 11.75 -6.44 0.43
CA TRP A 499 10.99 -6.37 -0.81
C TRP A 499 9.71 -7.22 -0.79
N GLN A 500 8.57 -6.53 -0.75
CA GLN A 500 7.24 -7.12 -0.77
C GLN A 500 6.65 -7.13 -2.18
N GLY A 501 7.38 -6.65 -3.19
CA GLY A 501 6.88 -6.74 -4.55
C GLY A 501 5.66 -5.86 -4.79
N ARG A 502 4.69 -6.44 -5.48
CA ARG A 502 3.36 -5.87 -5.69
C ARG A 502 2.31 -6.52 -4.78
N ASN A 503 2.73 -7.10 -3.66
CA ASN A 503 1.82 -7.79 -2.74
C ASN A 503 0.80 -6.84 -2.11
N MET A 504 1.13 -5.58 -1.87
CA MET A 504 0.16 -4.59 -1.36
C MET A 504 -0.95 -4.31 -2.38
N ALA A 505 -0.62 -4.21 -3.67
CA ALA A 505 -1.63 -4.11 -4.72
C ALA A 505 -2.45 -5.40 -4.85
N SER A 506 -1.80 -6.57 -4.73
CA SER A 506 -2.49 -7.87 -4.73
C SER A 506 -3.46 -8.01 -3.55
N LEU A 507 -3.10 -7.46 -2.37
CA LEU A 507 -3.96 -7.38 -1.19
C LEU A 507 -5.15 -6.46 -1.44
N ALA A 508 -4.93 -5.27 -2.03
CA ALA A 508 -6.01 -4.36 -2.39
C ALA A 508 -6.98 -4.99 -3.41
N MET A 509 -6.46 -5.73 -4.40
CA MET A 509 -7.28 -6.50 -5.34
C MET A 509 -8.10 -7.59 -4.62
N ALA A 510 -7.51 -8.32 -3.68
CA ALA A 510 -8.23 -9.27 -2.86
C ALA A 510 -9.36 -8.60 -2.06
N ILE A 511 -9.12 -7.45 -1.44
CA ILE A 511 -10.15 -6.68 -0.69
C ILE A 511 -11.24 -6.16 -1.62
N ASN A 512 -10.88 -5.64 -2.80
CA ASN A 512 -11.85 -5.25 -3.82
C ASN A 512 -12.77 -6.42 -4.16
N TRP A 513 -12.25 -7.62 -4.24
CA TRP A 513 -13.06 -8.79 -4.55
C TRP A 513 -13.89 -9.30 -3.36
N ILE A 514 -13.31 -9.33 -2.15
CA ILE A 514 -14.01 -9.67 -0.90
C ILE A 514 -15.25 -8.78 -0.72
N THR A 515 -15.12 -7.50 -1.07
CA THR A 515 -16.16 -6.48 -0.90
C THR A 515 -17.19 -6.46 -2.05
N SER A 516 -17.02 -7.26 -3.12
CA SER A 516 -18.05 -7.44 -4.17
C SER A 516 -19.03 -8.57 -3.90
N TRP A 517 -18.71 -9.52 -3.01
CA TRP A 517 -19.52 -10.73 -2.89
C TRP A 517 -20.76 -10.56 -2.04
N ASN A 518 -21.91 -10.58 -2.71
CA ASN A 518 -23.23 -10.56 -2.06
C ASN A 518 -23.90 -11.95 -1.94
N ASP A 519 -23.37 -13.03 -2.53
CA ASP A 519 -24.19 -14.24 -2.76
C ASP A 519 -23.73 -15.50 -2.00
N GLY A 520 -23.76 -15.48 -0.67
CA GLY A 520 -23.54 -16.71 0.11
C GLY A 520 -24.40 -16.80 1.37
N PRO A 521 -24.36 -17.91 2.13
CA PRO A 521 -25.07 -18.04 3.41
C PRO A 521 -24.66 -17.03 4.51
N GLY A 522 -23.67 -16.18 4.22
CA GLY A 522 -23.29 -14.98 4.98
C GLY A 522 -23.28 -13.74 4.08
N ALA A 523 -24.22 -13.67 3.14
CA ALA A 523 -24.62 -12.44 2.48
C ALA A 523 -25.23 -11.54 3.54
N ASP A 524 -24.67 -10.36 3.74
CA ASP A 524 -25.35 -9.37 4.56
C ASP A 524 -26.49 -8.75 3.75
N ASN A 525 -27.57 -9.53 3.57
CA ASN A 525 -28.76 -9.08 2.86
C ASN A 525 -29.36 -7.84 3.52
N THR A 526 -29.24 -7.74 4.84
CA THR A 526 -29.71 -6.59 5.63
C THR A 526 -28.86 -5.37 5.32
N GLY A 527 -27.55 -5.44 5.49
CA GLY A 527 -26.61 -4.38 5.16
C GLY A 527 -26.60 -4.01 3.68
N ASN A 528 -26.81 -4.95 2.77
CA ASN A 528 -26.99 -4.68 1.34
C ASN A 528 -28.28 -3.91 1.07
N THR A 529 -29.37 -4.28 1.74
CA THR A 529 -30.65 -3.57 1.64
C THR A 529 -30.54 -2.16 2.22
N LEU A 530 -29.92 -2.02 3.40
CA LEU A 530 -29.67 -0.73 4.04
C LEU A 530 -28.77 0.15 3.16
N GLN A 531 -27.72 -0.42 2.58
CA GLN A 531 -26.84 0.31 1.65
C GLN A 531 -27.57 0.75 0.38
N ALA A 532 -28.43 -0.09 -0.19
CA ALA A 532 -29.23 0.24 -1.36
C ALA A 532 -30.26 1.33 -1.06
N GLN A 533 -30.91 1.26 0.11
CA GLN A 533 -31.81 2.30 0.61
C GLN A 533 -31.07 3.61 0.81
N TRP A 534 -29.89 3.57 1.41
CA TRP A 534 -29.03 4.73 1.58
C TRP A 534 -28.62 5.35 0.24
N ASP A 535 -28.15 4.56 -0.72
CA ASP A 535 -27.77 5.04 -2.06
C ASP A 535 -28.98 5.69 -2.77
N SER A 536 -30.18 5.12 -2.62
CA SER A 536 -31.44 5.72 -3.12
C SER A 536 -31.73 7.07 -2.47
N LEU A 537 -31.71 7.13 -1.13
CA LEU A 537 -31.95 8.35 -0.36
C LEU A 537 -30.95 9.45 -0.70
N ARG A 538 -29.66 9.10 -0.87
CA ARG A 538 -28.63 10.03 -1.30
C ARG A 538 -28.92 10.59 -2.69
N ASN A 539 -29.35 9.75 -3.63
CA ASN A 539 -29.70 10.20 -4.97
C ASN A 539 -30.92 11.15 -4.94
N GLU A 540 -31.93 10.83 -4.12
CA GLU A 540 -33.07 11.72 -3.86
C GLU A 540 -32.61 13.05 -3.25
N MET A 541 -31.74 13.01 -2.24
CA MET A 541 -31.18 14.19 -1.59
C MET A 541 -30.46 15.08 -2.60
N LYS A 542 -29.62 14.49 -3.44
CA LYS A 542 -28.91 15.20 -4.50
C LYS A 542 -29.86 15.87 -5.48
N ASN A 543 -30.97 15.22 -5.84
CA ASN A 543 -31.99 15.80 -6.72
C ASN A 543 -32.70 16.99 -6.07
N VAL A 544 -33.01 16.88 -4.77
CA VAL A 544 -33.58 18.00 -4.00
C VAL A 544 -32.60 19.17 -3.94
N GLU A 545 -31.32 18.92 -3.63
CA GLU A 545 -30.29 19.96 -3.57
C GLU A 545 -30.06 20.65 -4.93
N ASN A 546 -30.04 19.87 -6.02
CA ASN A 546 -29.99 20.41 -7.37
C ASN A 546 -31.19 21.32 -7.68
N SER A 547 -32.39 20.90 -7.26
CA SER A 547 -33.62 21.67 -7.45
C SER A 547 -33.61 22.95 -6.61
N MET A 548 -33.08 22.92 -5.38
CA MET A 548 -32.90 24.12 -4.58
C MET A 548 -31.93 25.11 -5.23
N GLY A 549 -30.88 24.60 -5.89
CA GLY A 549 -29.90 25.41 -6.62
C GLY A 549 -30.50 26.26 -7.74
N THR A 550 -31.64 25.87 -8.33
CA THR A 550 -32.28 26.64 -9.41
C THR A 550 -32.98 27.91 -8.93
N PHE A 551 -33.16 28.10 -7.62
CA PHE A 551 -33.86 29.26 -7.06
C PHE A 551 -32.96 30.50 -6.88
N GLY A 552 -31.64 30.40 -7.15
CA GLY A 552 -30.74 31.56 -7.20
C GLY A 552 -30.72 32.44 -5.94
N GLY A 553 -31.04 31.87 -4.77
CA GLY A 553 -31.14 32.61 -3.50
C GLY A 553 -32.54 33.16 -3.15
N SER A 554 -33.56 32.94 -3.98
CA SER A 554 -34.95 33.28 -3.66
C SER A 554 -35.56 32.26 -2.69
N THR A 555 -35.34 32.47 -1.39
CA THR A 555 -35.72 31.51 -0.33
C THR A 555 -37.19 31.59 0.10
N ASN A 556 -37.95 32.57 -0.40
CA ASN A 556 -39.31 32.85 0.06
C ASN A 556 -40.41 32.27 -0.85
N GLN A 557 -40.02 31.59 -1.93
CA GLN A 557 -40.94 30.89 -2.83
C GLN A 557 -41.53 29.65 -2.13
N PRO A 558 -42.85 29.39 -2.21
CA PRO A 558 -43.47 28.21 -1.60
C PRO A 558 -42.80 26.89 -2.00
N GLU A 559 -42.35 26.77 -3.26
CA GLU A 559 -41.65 25.60 -3.77
C GLU A 559 -40.28 25.40 -3.09
N TYR A 560 -39.55 26.50 -2.81
CA TYR A 560 -38.28 26.42 -2.09
C TYR A 560 -38.48 25.93 -0.65
N VAL A 561 -39.53 26.42 0.03
CA VAL A 561 -39.89 25.98 1.39
C VAL A 561 -40.21 24.48 1.42
N GLN A 562 -40.92 23.98 0.41
CA GLN A 562 -41.19 22.54 0.26
C GLN A 562 -39.92 21.71 0.02
N LEU A 563 -38.97 22.22 -0.76
CA LEU A 563 -37.67 21.58 -0.97
C LEU A 563 -36.83 21.53 0.32
N VAL A 564 -36.84 22.59 1.12
CA VAL A 564 -36.18 22.60 2.45
C VAL A 564 -36.78 21.52 3.36
N GLN A 565 -38.11 21.40 3.41
CA GLN A 565 -38.76 20.36 4.20
C GLN A 565 -38.42 18.96 3.67
N SER A 566 -38.40 18.78 2.35
CA SER A 566 -38.02 17.52 1.71
C SER A 566 -36.58 17.13 2.04
N LYS A 567 -35.65 18.10 2.02
CA LYS A 567 -34.25 17.92 2.43
C LYS A 567 -34.16 17.45 3.88
N GLN A 568 -34.87 18.11 4.80
CA GLN A 568 -34.88 17.71 6.22
C GLN A 568 -35.42 16.29 6.41
N ASN A 569 -36.53 15.95 5.75
CA ASN A 569 -37.13 14.61 5.84
C ASN A 569 -36.18 13.52 5.29
N LEU A 570 -35.51 13.79 4.17
CA LEU A 570 -34.51 12.88 3.61
C LEU A 570 -33.32 12.71 4.55
N GLN A 571 -32.87 13.78 5.19
CA GLN A 571 -31.78 13.71 6.17
C GLN A 571 -32.16 12.81 7.35
N SER A 572 -33.37 12.97 7.91
CA SER A 572 -33.83 12.12 9.01
C SER A 572 -33.92 10.64 8.61
N ARG A 573 -34.44 10.33 7.42
CA ARG A 573 -34.47 8.94 6.91
C ARG A 573 -33.07 8.37 6.71
N MET A 574 -32.14 9.19 6.22
CA MET A 574 -30.73 8.81 6.10
C MET A 574 -30.15 8.47 7.49
N ASP A 575 -30.37 9.32 8.49
CA ASP A 575 -29.90 9.09 9.86
C ASP A 575 -30.50 7.81 10.48
N GLU A 576 -31.76 7.48 10.19
CA GLU A 576 -32.41 6.23 10.60
C GLU A 576 -31.75 5.00 9.96
N ILE A 577 -31.51 5.02 8.65
CA ILE A 577 -30.79 3.94 7.95
C ILE A 577 -29.40 3.75 8.55
N ARG A 578 -28.72 4.85 8.92
CA ARG A 578 -27.41 4.78 9.59
C ARG A 578 -27.46 4.14 10.97
N ALA A 579 -28.49 4.46 11.75
CA ALA A 579 -28.68 3.84 13.05
C ALA A 579 -28.93 2.33 12.89
N GLN A 580 -29.72 1.93 11.90
CA GLN A 580 -29.97 0.53 11.57
C GLN A 580 -28.70 -0.19 11.10
N GLU A 581 -27.90 0.43 10.23
CA GLU A 581 -26.59 -0.10 9.80
C GLU A 581 -25.67 -0.30 11.00
N ARG A 582 -25.50 0.74 11.83
CA ARG A 582 -24.65 0.67 13.04
C ARG A 582 -25.07 -0.46 13.98
N SER A 583 -26.37 -0.57 14.26
CA SER A 583 -26.92 -1.64 15.08
C SER A 583 -26.68 -3.01 14.45
N HIS A 584 -26.88 -3.15 13.14
CA HIS A 584 -26.66 -4.38 12.41
C HIS A 584 -25.21 -4.89 12.53
N TYR A 585 -24.23 -3.99 12.48
CA TYR A 585 -22.81 -4.33 12.60
C TYR A 585 -22.24 -4.31 14.02
N GLY A 586 -23.07 -4.11 15.05
CA GLY A 586 -22.63 -4.08 16.46
C GLY A 586 -21.75 -2.88 16.81
N ILE A 587 -22.02 -1.73 16.21
CA ILE A 587 -21.34 -0.46 16.46
C ILE A 587 -22.29 0.41 17.28
N GLU A 588 -22.14 0.41 18.60
CA GLU A 588 -22.84 1.36 19.48
C GLU A 588 -22.23 2.77 19.40
#